data_AF-A0A1G2YHC3-F1
#
_entry.id   AF-A0A1G2YHC3-F1
#
_cell.length_a   1.000
_cell.length_b   1.000
_cell.length_c   1.000
_cell.angle_alpha   90.00
_cell.angle_beta   90.00
_cell.angle_gamma   90.00
#
_symmetry.space_group_name_H-M   'P 1'
#
loop_
_entity.id
_entity.type
_entity.pdbx_description
1 polymer ?
#
loop_
_entity_poly.entity_id
_entity_poly.type
_entity_poly.pdbx_seq_one_letter_code
_entity_poly.pdbx_strand_id
1 'polypeptide(L)'
;MRLGGHDIELMPQTLAWKLFGKIDSVRMRFRHRYEASPSHIETLEKAGLVFSGKAPDQPIMQILEIPSHPFFIATQAHPCLTSRPLRPQPMFVGLVAAAMQRHYPQEKLPGCVEAAEKHAMV
;
A
#
# COMPACT_ATOMS: atom_id res chain seq x y z
N MET A 1 -15.92 14.54 5.11
CA MET A 1 -15.47 14.40 3.71
C MET A 1 -13.98 14.63 3.71
N ARG A 2 -13.17 13.64 3.33
CA ARG A 2 -11.71 13.74 3.29
C ARG A 2 -11.27 14.05 1.85
N LEU A 3 -10.57 15.17 1.69
CA LEU A 3 -10.11 15.70 0.40
C LEU A 3 -8.65 16.14 0.50
N GLY A 4 -7.88 15.95 -0.57
CA GLY A 4 -6.52 16.47 -0.67
C GLY A 4 -5.46 15.58 -0.01
N GLY A 5 -4.30 16.15 0.29
CA GLY A 5 -3.14 15.42 0.80
C GLY A 5 -3.21 15.19 2.31
N HIS A 6 -3.22 13.93 2.74
CA HIS A 6 -3.18 13.51 4.14
C HIS A 6 -2.04 12.52 4.35
N ASP A 7 -1.49 12.53 5.55
CA ASP A 7 -0.44 11.59 5.95
C ASP A 7 -1.07 10.26 6.41
N ILE A 8 -0.32 9.19 6.23
CA ILE A 8 -0.69 7.82 6.59
C ILE A 8 0.49 7.21 7.31
N GLU A 9 0.29 6.79 8.54
CA GLU A 9 1.27 6.01 9.30
C GLU A 9 1.28 4.59 8.77
N LEU A 10 2.47 4.08 8.45
CA LEU A 10 2.67 2.73 7.94
C LEU A 10 3.10 1.80 9.07
N MET A 11 2.47 0.63 9.15
CA MET A 11 2.83 -0.38 10.12
C MET A 11 4.15 -1.06 9.70
N PRO A 12 5.19 -1.11 10.54
CA PRO A 12 6.45 -1.76 10.21
C PRO A 12 6.28 -3.22 9.77
N GLN A 13 7.20 -3.70 8.94
CA GLN A 13 7.27 -5.09 8.43
C GLN A 13 6.14 -5.52 7.48
N THR A 14 5.15 -4.68 7.23
CA THR A 14 4.08 -4.90 6.24
C THR A 14 4.57 -4.74 4.79
N LEU A 15 3.79 -5.23 3.83
CA LEU A 15 4.06 -5.03 2.40
C LEU A 15 4.04 -3.54 2.06
N ALA A 16 3.04 -2.80 2.55
CA ALA A 16 2.97 -1.35 2.35
C ALA A 16 4.27 -0.65 2.81
N TRP A 17 4.71 -0.88 4.06
CA TRP A 17 5.94 -0.29 4.60
C TRP A 17 7.17 -0.62 3.77
N LYS A 18 7.29 -1.88 3.30
CA LYS A 18 8.38 -2.32 2.42
C LYS A 18 8.34 -1.62 1.05
N LEU A 19 7.16 -1.55 0.41
CA LEU A 19 7.00 -0.90 -0.90
C LEU A 19 7.40 0.58 -0.83
N PHE A 20 7.06 1.26 0.26
CA PHE A 20 7.40 2.67 0.45
C PHE A 20 8.85 2.92 0.91
N GLY A 21 9.70 1.90 0.92
CA GLY A 21 11.12 2.08 1.26
C GLY A 21 11.37 2.16 2.77
N LYS A 22 10.53 1.50 3.58
CA LYS A 22 10.70 1.36 5.03
C LYS A 22 10.63 2.68 5.80
N ILE A 23 9.80 3.60 5.30
CA ILE A 23 9.46 4.86 5.96
C ILE A 23 8.18 4.71 6.78
N ASP A 24 8.08 5.41 7.90
CA ASP A 24 6.99 5.25 8.85
C ASP A 24 5.74 6.07 8.49
N SER A 25 5.87 7.01 7.54
CA SER A 25 4.75 7.84 7.10
C SER A 25 4.85 8.21 5.63
N VAL A 26 3.69 8.27 4.96
CA VAL A 26 3.55 8.69 3.56
C VAL A 26 2.40 9.66 3.38
N ARG A 27 2.55 10.60 2.44
CA ARG A 27 1.49 11.54 2.09
C ARG A 27 0.80 11.14 0.80
N MET A 28 -0.50 10.89 0.84
CA MET A 28 -1.31 10.53 -0.32
C MET A 28 -2.56 11.41 -0.46
N ARG A 29 -3.19 11.38 -1.64
CA ARG A 29 -4.36 12.21 -1.95
C ARG A 29 -5.65 11.42 -1.82
N PHE A 30 -6.66 12.01 -1.20
CA PHE A 30 -7.93 11.39 -0.87
C PHE A 30 -9.11 12.15 -1.48
N ARG A 31 -10.20 11.40 -1.74
CA ARG A 31 -11.51 11.92 -2.13
C ARG A 31 -12.61 10.92 -1.78
N HIS A 32 -12.85 10.72 -0.50
CA HIS A 32 -13.93 9.85 -0.01
C HIS A 32 -14.67 10.48 1.19
N ARG A 33 -15.80 9.87 1.54
CA ARG A 33 -16.57 10.22 2.75
C ARG A 33 -16.67 9.07 3.76
N TYR A 34 -16.77 7.85 3.26
CA TYR A 34 -16.94 6.65 4.08
C TYR A 34 -15.58 6.10 4.46
N GLU A 35 -15.51 5.62 5.70
CA GLU A 35 -14.32 5.04 6.30
C GLU A 35 -14.64 3.60 6.73
N ALA A 36 -13.59 2.80 6.96
CA ALA A 36 -13.76 1.50 7.59
C ALA A 36 -14.35 1.66 8.99
N SER A 37 -15.39 0.88 9.30
CA SER A 37 -16.05 0.93 10.61
C SER A 37 -15.14 0.34 11.69
N PRO A 38 -14.82 1.08 12.78
CA PRO A 38 -13.95 0.58 13.84
C PRO A 38 -14.43 -0.72 14.48
N SER A 39 -15.75 -0.93 14.56
CA SER A 39 -16.32 -2.15 15.16
C SER A 39 -16.05 -3.43 14.37
N HIS A 40 -15.61 -3.31 13.11
CA HIS A 40 -15.33 -4.47 12.25
C HIS A 40 -13.83 -4.76 12.11
N ILE A 41 -12.95 -3.88 12.61
CA ILE A 41 -11.49 -3.98 12.42
C ILE A 41 -10.98 -5.31 12.98
N GLU A 42 -11.25 -5.57 14.26
CA GLU A 42 -10.77 -6.79 14.94
C GLU A 42 -11.30 -8.07 14.27
N THR A 43 -12.53 -8.04 13.76
CA THR A 43 -13.11 -9.19 13.06
C THR A 43 -12.39 -9.47 11.74
N LEU A 44 -12.07 -8.43 10.98
CA LEU A 44 -11.32 -8.55 9.73
C LEU A 44 -9.87 -9.00 9.99
N GLU A 45 -9.24 -8.48 11.04
CA GLU A 45 -7.88 -8.87 11.43
C GLU A 45 -7.80 -10.35 11.83
N LYS A 46 -8.78 -10.84 12.60
CA LYS A 46 -8.90 -12.27 12.94
C LYS A 46 -9.08 -13.17 11.71
N ALA A 47 -9.64 -12.63 10.62
CA ALA A 47 -9.78 -13.34 9.34
C ALA A 47 -8.51 -13.30 8.47
N GLY A 48 -7.43 -12.66 8.92
CA GLY A 48 -6.12 -12.62 8.24
C GLY A 48 -5.86 -11.36 7.42
N LEU A 49 -6.73 -10.36 7.47
CA LEU A 49 -6.48 -9.05 6.90
C LEU A 49 -5.56 -8.25 7.84
N VAL A 50 -4.67 -7.42 7.30
CA VAL A 50 -3.83 -6.53 8.09
C VAL A 50 -4.08 -5.10 7.65
N PHE A 51 -4.42 -4.22 8.60
CA PHE A 51 -4.48 -2.78 8.33
C PHE A 51 -3.08 -2.18 8.40
N SER A 52 -2.38 -2.22 7.27
CA SER A 52 -0.97 -1.80 7.16
C SER A 52 -0.75 -0.30 7.11
N GLY A 53 -1.82 0.50 7.06
CA GLY A 53 -1.70 1.95 7.23
C GLY A 53 -2.95 2.63 7.77
N LYS A 54 -2.75 3.62 8.63
CA LYS A 54 -3.82 4.36 9.32
C LYS A 54 -3.57 5.88 9.29
N ALA A 55 -4.62 6.65 9.52
CA ALA A 55 -4.48 8.09 9.73
C ALA A 55 -3.75 8.37 11.07
N PRO A 56 -2.85 9.36 11.13
CA PRO A 56 -2.21 9.77 12.38
C PRO A 56 -3.24 10.14 13.44
N ASP A 57 -3.00 9.70 14.68
CA ASP A 57 -3.81 9.99 15.87
C ASP A 57 -5.30 9.63 15.77
N GLN A 58 -5.70 8.85 14.75
CA GLN A 58 -7.10 8.55 14.49
C GLN A 58 -7.31 7.06 14.18
N PRO A 59 -8.41 6.44 14.64
CA PRO A 59 -8.71 5.03 14.38
C PRO A 59 -9.27 4.82 12.96
N ILE A 60 -8.70 5.48 11.95
CA ILE A 60 -9.19 5.45 10.57
C ILE A 60 -8.18 4.75 9.68
N MET A 61 -8.54 3.54 9.24
CA MET A 61 -7.68 2.71 8.41
C MET A 61 -7.67 3.18 6.95
N GLN A 62 -6.47 3.29 6.37
CA GLN A 62 -6.23 3.86 5.03
C GLN A 62 -5.63 2.87 4.04
N ILE A 63 -4.90 1.87 4.53
CA ILE A 63 -4.26 0.82 3.73
C ILE A 63 -4.51 -0.51 4.42
N LEU A 64 -4.82 -1.52 3.61
CA LEU A 64 -4.96 -2.90 4.06
C LEU A 64 -4.28 -3.86 3.11
N GLU A 65 -3.93 -5.03 3.61
CA GLU A 65 -3.29 -6.10 2.85
C GLU A 65 -3.68 -7.49 3.38
N ILE A 66 -3.43 -8.53 2.58
CA ILE A 66 -3.59 -9.93 2.95
C ILE A 66 -2.22 -10.61 2.82
N PRO A 67 -1.50 -10.86 3.92
CA PRO A 67 -0.12 -11.36 3.88
C PRO A 67 0.05 -12.74 3.21
N SER A 68 -1.00 -13.56 3.20
CA SER A 68 -0.98 -14.90 2.58
C SER A 68 -1.07 -14.86 1.05
N HIS A 69 -1.41 -13.71 0.45
CA HIS A 69 -1.50 -13.55 -0.99
C HIS A 69 -0.19 -12.98 -1.58
N PRO A 70 0.28 -13.45 -2.76
CA PRO A 70 1.56 -13.00 -3.33
C PRO A 70 1.70 -11.48 -3.48
N PHE A 71 0.59 -10.82 -3.80
CA PHE A 71 0.48 -9.35 -3.79
C PHE A 71 -0.98 -8.96 -3.60
N PHE A 72 -1.36 -8.56 -2.40
CA PHE A 72 -2.70 -8.03 -2.12
C PHE A 72 -2.56 -6.80 -1.24
N ILE A 73 -2.89 -5.65 -1.80
CA ILE A 73 -2.88 -4.37 -1.11
C ILE A 73 -4.03 -3.52 -1.65
N ALA A 74 -4.72 -2.83 -0.76
CA ALA A 74 -5.76 -1.87 -1.11
C ALA A 74 -5.58 -0.60 -0.31
N THR A 75 -5.98 0.53 -0.89
CA THR A 75 -5.93 1.83 -0.22
C THR A 75 -7.18 2.64 -0.51
N GLN A 76 -7.57 3.43 0.49
CA GLN A 76 -8.61 4.46 0.37
C GLN A 76 -8.12 5.73 -0.36
N ALA A 77 -6.81 5.90 -0.53
CA ALA A 77 -6.23 7.00 -1.26
C ALA A 77 -6.30 6.80 -2.78
N HIS A 78 -5.78 7.77 -3.54
CA HIS A 78 -5.61 7.69 -4.98
C HIS A 78 -4.12 7.72 -5.38
N PRO A 79 -3.44 6.56 -5.42
CA PRO A 79 -2.03 6.47 -5.84
C PRO A 79 -1.77 7.03 -7.25
N CYS A 80 -2.77 6.98 -8.14
CA CYS A 80 -2.69 7.55 -9.48
C CYS A 80 -2.44 9.06 -9.48
N LEU A 81 -2.85 9.78 -8.43
CA LEU A 81 -2.65 11.23 -8.33
C LEU A 81 -1.26 11.61 -7.80
N THR A 82 -0.46 10.65 -7.35
CA THR A 82 0.90 10.87 -6.84
C THR A 82 1.98 10.18 -7.69
N SER A 83 1.59 9.33 -8.63
CA SER A 83 2.48 8.70 -9.62
C SER A 83 3.01 9.71 -10.65
N ARG A 84 4.27 9.56 -11.07
CA ARG A 84 4.89 10.35 -12.15
C ARG A 84 5.74 9.42 -13.04
N PRO A 85 5.97 9.74 -14.32
CA PRO A 85 6.79 8.89 -15.19
C PRO A 85 8.19 8.60 -14.65
N LEU A 86 8.87 9.63 -14.12
CA LEU A 86 10.23 9.49 -13.54
C LEU A 86 10.23 9.04 -12.07
N ARG A 87 9.06 9.01 -11.43
CA ARG A 87 8.91 8.61 -10.03
C ARG A 87 7.57 7.88 -9.88
N PRO A 88 7.48 6.64 -10.39
CA PRO A 88 6.24 5.89 -10.40
C PRO A 88 5.83 5.55 -8.96
N GLN A 89 4.53 5.41 -8.73
CA GLN A 89 4.04 5.07 -7.40
C GLN A 89 4.45 3.61 -7.05
N PRO A 90 5.13 3.37 -5.90
CA PRO A 90 5.52 2.04 -5.43
C PRO A 90 4.45 0.94 -5.48
N MET A 91 3.19 1.23 -5.13
CA MET A 91 2.05 0.30 -5.20
C MET A 91 1.78 -0.17 -6.63
N PHE A 92 1.92 0.71 -7.64
CA PHE A 92 1.76 0.31 -9.04
C PHE A 92 2.96 -0.49 -9.54
N VAL A 93 4.17 -0.08 -9.17
CA VAL A 93 5.39 -0.83 -9.50
C VAL A 93 5.31 -2.24 -8.93
N GLY A 94 4.93 -2.35 -7.64
CA GLY A 94 4.74 -3.63 -6.97
C GLY A 94 3.66 -4.50 -7.63
N LEU A 95 2.53 -3.91 -8.03
CA LEU A 95 1.45 -4.62 -8.73
C LEU A 95 1.93 -5.21 -10.06
N VAL A 96 2.60 -4.40 -10.89
CA VAL A 96 3.10 -4.84 -12.20
C VAL A 96 4.17 -5.91 -12.03
N ALA A 97 5.13 -5.71 -11.11
CA ALA A 97 6.17 -6.71 -10.83
C ALA A 97 5.58 -8.05 -10.37
N ALA A 98 4.60 -8.03 -9.47
CA ALA A 98 3.91 -9.24 -9.02
C ALA A 98 3.13 -9.92 -10.16
N ALA A 99 2.48 -9.15 -11.03
CA ALA A 99 1.79 -9.68 -12.20
C ALA A 99 2.76 -10.33 -13.19
N MET A 100 3.91 -9.70 -13.45
CA MET A 100 4.94 -10.25 -14.32
C MET A 100 5.53 -11.55 -13.76
N GLN A 101 5.84 -11.60 -12.46
CA GLN A 101 6.30 -12.84 -11.81
C GLN A 101 5.28 -13.98 -11.94
N ARG A 102 3.99 -13.67 -11.79
CA ARG A 102 2.92 -14.66 -11.97
C ARG A 102 2.80 -15.14 -13.42
N HIS A 103 2.96 -14.24 -14.39
CA HIS A 103 2.79 -14.55 -15.80
C HIS A 103 4.03 -15.26 -16.40
N TYR A 104 5.22 -14.92 -15.94
CA TYR A 104 6.51 -15.45 -16.41
C TYR A 104 7.29 -16.15 -15.28
N PRO A 105 6.77 -17.27 -14.74
CA PRO A 105 7.36 -17.92 -13.56
C PRO A 105 8.76 -18.53 -13.80
N GLN A 106 9.15 -18.72 -15.06
CA GLN A 106 10.46 -19.25 -15.45
C GLN A 106 11.53 -18.17 -15.56
N GLU A 107 11.14 -16.90 -15.60
CA GLU A 107 12.06 -15.77 -15.70
C GLU A 107 12.50 -15.31 -14.31
N LYS A 108 13.77 -14.94 -14.17
CA LYS A 108 14.33 -14.42 -12.92
C LYS A 108 13.99 -12.93 -12.78
N LEU A 109 12.71 -12.64 -12.54
CA LEU A 109 12.18 -11.29 -12.38
C LEU A 109 12.27 -10.80 -10.93
N PRO A 110 12.54 -9.50 -10.71
CA PRO A 110 12.64 -8.93 -9.37
C PRO A 110 11.32 -9.06 -8.61
N GLY A 111 11.41 -9.19 -7.28
CA GLY A 111 10.23 -9.17 -6.40
C GLY A 111 9.52 -7.82 -6.42
N CYS A 112 8.26 -7.78 -6.00
CA CYS A 112 7.47 -6.54 -5.97
C CYS A 112 8.13 -5.42 -5.12
N VAL A 113 8.73 -5.78 -3.99
CA VAL A 113 9.47 -4.84 -3.12
C VAL A 113 10.78 -4.40 -3.79
N GLU A 114 11.55 -5.33 -4.33
CA GLU A 114 12.83 -5.01 -5.00
C GLU A 114 12.62 -4.08 -6.20
N ALA A 115 11.56 -4.32 -6.98
CA ALA A 115 11.18 -3.45 -8.09
C ALA A 115 10.81 -2.05 -7.59
N ALA A 116 10.01 -1.94 -6.52
CA ALA A 116 9.64 -0.65 -5.94
C ALA A 116 10.85 0.13 -5.40
N GLU A 117 11.77 -0.54 -4.69
CA GLU A 117 12.98 0.07 -4.12
C GLU A 117 13.87 0.70 -5.20
N LYS A 118 14.05 0.03 -6.36
CA LYS A 118 14.83 0.57 -7.49
C LYS A 118 14.28 1.88 -8.06
N HIS A 119 12.98 2.11 -7.95
CA HIS A 119 12.30 3.28 -8.50
C HIS A 119 11.98 4.35 -7.44
N ALA A 120 12.25 4.08 -6.16
CA ALA A 120 12.03 5.02 -5.06
C ALA A 120 13.22 5.98 -4.83
N MET A 121 14.39 5.73 -5.43
CA MET A 121 15.66 6.41 -5.16
C MET A 121 16.10 7.46 -6.20
N VAL A 122 15.18 8.02 -6.99
CA VAL A 122 15.47 9.13 -7.93
C VAL A 122 14.59 10.34 -7.67
#